data_AF-I4YKC0-F1
#
_entry.id   AF-I4YKC0-F1
#
_cell.length_a   1.000
_cell.length_b   1.000
_cell.length_c   1.000
_cell.angle_alpha   90.00
_cell.angle_beta   90.00
_cell.angle_gamma   90.00
#
_symmetry.space_group_name_H-M   'P 1'
#
loop_
_entity.id
_entity.type
_entity.pdbx_description
1 polymer ?
#
loop_
_entity_poly.entity_id
_entity_poly.type
_entity_poly.pdbx_seq_one_letter_code
_entity_poly.pdbx_strand_id
1 'polypeptide(L)'
;MPASARYFFHLVSDHEVIPDEEGIDLWNEEGALLSVIRAANGLIKEGLMSDEWQDWCLEVMDGTGRTILRISLSDFNQAQRIFSLH
;
A
#
# COMPACT_ATOMS: atom_id res chain seq x y z
N MET A 1 26.14 6.48 -9.75
CA MET A 1 25.09 5.44 -9.83
C MET A 1 23.97 5.92 -8.93
N PRO A 2 22.76 6.21 -9.42
CA PRO A 2 21.66 6.50 -8.52
C PRO A 2 21.35 5.21 -7.75
N ALA A 3 21.37 5.28 -6.43
CA ALA A 3 21.11 4.13 -5.57
C ALA A 3 19.61 3.84 -5.60
N SER A 4 19.22 2.63 -6.02
CA SER A 4 17.86 2.14 -5.78
C SER A 4 17.68 1.96 -4.27
N ALA A 5 16.57 2.47 -3.75
CA ALA A 5 16.15 2.26 -2.38
C ALA A 5 15.11 1.13 -2.36
N ARG A 6 15.21 0.25 -1.36
CA ARG A 6 14.27 -0.86 -1.20
C ARG A 6 13.11 -0.40 -0.34
N TYR A 7 11.90 -0.57 -0.83
CA TYR A 7 10.67 -0.22 -0.13
C TYR A 7 9.91 -1.49 0.21
N PHE A 8 9.28 -1.50 1.37
CA PHE A 8 8.54 -2.63 1.89
C PHE A 8 7.10 -2.22 2.16
N PHE A 9 6.13 -3.03 1.71
CA PHE A 9 4.70 -2.72 1.79
C PHE A 9 4.02 -3.59 2.84
N HIS A 10 4.03 -3.13 4.08
CA HIS A 10 3.42 -3.86 5.17
C HIS A 10 1.91 -3.62 5.18
N LEU A 11 1.15 -4.70 5.25
CA LEU A 11 -0.29 -4.66 5.45
C LEU A 11 -0.56 -4.80 6.95
N VAL A 12 -1.15 -3.77 7.54
CA VAL A 12 -1.27 -3.65 9.00
C VAL A 12 -2.73 -3.39 9.37
N SER A 13 -3.32 -4.30 10.13
CA SER A 13 -4.62 -4.18 10.76
C SER A 13 -4.45 -3.93 12.26
N ASP A 14 -5.55 -3.59 12.95
CA ASP A 14 -5.61 -3.53 14.41
C ASP A 14 -5.28 -4.90 15.06
N HIS A 15 -5.55 -5.99 14.34
CA HIS A 15 -5.42 -7.36 14.86
C HIS A 15 -4.19 -8.12 14.33
N GLU A 16 -3.65 -7.74 13.18
CA GLU A 16 -2.62 -8.51 12.48
C GLU A 16 -1.69 -7.61 11.64
N VAL A 17 -0.43 -8.04 11.49
CA VAL A 17 0.56 -7.42 10.61
C VAL A 17 1.02 -8.48 9.62
N ILE A 18 0.82 -8.23 8.33
CA ILE A 18 1.40 -8.99 7.23
C ILE A 18 2.59 -8.17 6.69
N PRO A 19 3.83 -8.51 7.09
CA PRO A 19 5.00 -7.86 6.55
C PRO A 19 5.26 -8.34 5.12
N ASP A 20 5.72 -7.41 4.29
CA ASP A 20 6.20 -7.73 2.94
C ASP A 20 7.69 -8.07 3.01
N GLU A 21 8.01 -9.34 2.78
CA GLU A 21 9.38 -9.87 2.87
C GLU A 21 10.17 -9.67 1.56
N GLU A 22 9.47 -9.59 0.42
CA GLU A 22 10.11 -9.35 -0.87
C GLU A 22 10.54 -7.89 -0.99
N GLY A 23 9.68 -6.91 -0.71
CA GLY A 23 9.98 -5.52 -0.99
C GLY A 23 10.24 -5.27 -2.48
N ILE A 24 10.39 -4.00 -2.83
CA ILE A 24 10.68 -3.58 -4.20
C ILE A 24 11.83 -2.59 -4.23
N ASP A 25 12.77 -2.81 -5.14
CA ASP A 25 13.85 -1.88 -5.39
C ASP A 25 13.36 -0.78 -6.34
N LEU A 26 13.31 0.46 -5.84
CA LEU A 26 12.83 1.61 -6.60
C LEU A 26 13.86 2.72 -6.65
N TRP A 27 13.95 3.32 -7.83
CA TRP A 27 14.97 4.32 -8.13
C TRP A 27 14.64 5.73 -7.63
N ASN A 28 13.36 6.00 -7.35
CA ASN A 28 12.90 7.32 -6.91
C ASN A 28 11.66 7.18 -6.02
N GLU A 29 11.48 8.13 -5.09
CA GLU A 29 10.30 8.21 -4.22
C GLU A 29 8.99 8.28 -5.03
N GLU A 30 9.03 8.91 -6.21
CA GLU A 30 7.91 8.93 -7.17
C GLU A 30 7.59 7.53 -7.74
N GLY A 31 8.62 6.71 -7.94
CA GLY A 31 8.47 5.31 -8.35
C GLY A 31 7.90 4.45 -7.22
N ALA A 32 8.25 4.77 -5.96
CA ALA A 32 7.61 4.22 -4.76
C ALA A 32 6.13 4.50 -4.78
N LEU A 33 5.73 5.76 -4.93
CA LEU A 33 4.32 6.13 -4.95
C LEU A 33 3.52 5.42 -6.05
N LEU A 34 4.05 5.32 -7.28
CA LEU A 34 3.37 4.61 -8.36
C LEU A 34 3.25 3.11 -8.11
N SER A 35 4.27 2.51 -7.48
CA SER A 35 4.25 1.09 -7.09
C SER A 35 3.27 0.84 -5.95
N VAL A 36 3.19 1.75 -4.97
CA VAL A 36 2.16 1.74 -3.91
C VAL A 36 0.77 1.80 -4.52
N ILE A 37 0.51 2.76 -5.42
CA ILE A 37 -0.79 2.92 -6.06
C ILE A 37 -1.14 1.69 -6.89
N ARG A 38 -0.15 1.09 -7.58
CA ARG A 38 -0.36 -0.14 -8.35
C ARG A 38 -0.64 -1.35 -7.47
N ALA A 39 0.09 -1.51 -6.36
CA ALA A 39 -0.13 -2.58 -5.39
C ALA A 39 -1.51 -2.43 -4.74
N ALA A 40 -1.84 -1.23 -4.25
CA ALA A 40 -3.16 -0.90 -3.71
C ALA A 40 -4.26 -1.17 -4.74
N ASN A 41 -4.13 -0.69 -5.98
CA ASN A 41 -5.10 -0.99 -7.04
C ASN A 41 -5.18 -2.48 -7.39
N GLY A 42 -4.07 -3.22 -7.31
CA GLY A 42 -4.05 -4.67 -7.48
C GLY A 42 -4.91 -5.35 -6.42
N LEU A 43 -4.65 -5.06 -5.15
CA LEU A 43 -5.41 -5.57 -4.01
C LEU A 43 -6.91 -5.25 -4.13
N ILE A 44 -7.24 -4.02 -4.53
CA ILE A 44 -8.62 -3.56 -4.75
C ILE A 44 -9.29 -4.32 -5.90
N LYS A 45 -8.58 -4.50 -7.02
CA LYS A 45 -9.10 -5.14 -8.24
C LYS A 45 -9.28 -6.65 -8.08
N GLU A 46 -8.48 -7.30 -7.24
CA GLU A 46 -8.58 -8.73 -6.91
C GLU A 46 -9.80 -9.04 -6.04
N GLY A 47 -10.59 -8.03 -5.65
CA GLY A 47 -11.79 -8.24 -4.85
C GLY A 47 -11.50 -8.39 -3.36
N LEU A 48 -10.32 -7.96 -2.88
CA LEU A 48 -10.05 -7.73 -1.46
C LEU A 48 -10.81 -6.48 -0.94
N MET A 49 -11.98 -6.19 -1.52
CA MET A 49 -12.99 -5.22 -1.08
C MET A 49 -14.00 -5.87 -0.13
N SER A 50 -13.73 -7.10 0.35
CA SER A 50 -14.47 -7.70 1.46
C SER A 50 -14.28 -6.89 2.73
N ASP A 51 -15.28 -6.92 3.61
CA ASP A 51 -15.28 -6.29 4.94
C ASP A 51 -13.99 -6.60 5.74
N GLU A 52 -13.40 -7.76 5.46
CA GLU A 52 -12.17 -8.31 6.01
C GLU A 52 -10.94 -7.40 5.85
N TRP A 53 -10.91 -6.53 4.83
CA TRP A 53 -9.78 -5.63 4.54
C TRP A 53 -10.05 -4.16 4.93
N GLN A 54 -11.22 -3.85 5.50
CA GLN A 54 -11.56 -2.47 5.88
C GLN A 54 -10.66 -1.96 7.02
N ASP A 55 -10.33 -2.78 8.00
CA ASP A 55 -9.44 -2.38 9.09
C ASP A 55 -7.95 -2.38 8.72
N TRP A 56 -7.62 -2.72 7.48
CA TRP A 56 -6.24 -2.83 7.03
C TRP A 56 -5.71 -1.49 6.50
N CYS A 57 -4.44 -1.25 6.80
CA CYS A 57 -3.67 -0.11 6.37
C CYS A 57 -2.44 -0.61 5.61
N LEU A 58 -2.17 -0.01 4.46
CA LEU A 58 -0.93 -0.21 3.74
C LEU A 58 0.12 0.77 4.27
N GLU A 59 1.12 0.26 4.98
CA GLU A 59 2.29 1.00 5.45
C GLU A 59 3.49 0.74 4.54
N VAL A 60 4.04 1.82 4.02
CA VAL A 60 5.18 1.79 3.10
C VAL A 60 6.39 2.23 3.89
N MET A 61 7.35 1.33 4.07
CA MET A 61 8.61 1.61 4.75
C MET A 61 9.75 1.64 3.75
N ASP A 62 10.64 2.61 3.88
CA ASP A 62 11.92 2.62 3.18
C ASP A 62 12.90 1.61 3.83
N GLY A 63 13.98 1.27 3.14
CA GLY A 63 15.01 0.32 3.60
C GLY A 63 15.72 0.74 4.88
N THR A 64 15.51 1.98 5.32
CA THR A 64 15.92 2.49 6.64
C THR A 64 14.94 2.16 7.77
N GLY A 65 13.80 1.51 7.48
CA GLY A 65 12.72 1.23 8.44
C GLY A 65 11.83 2.42 8.74
N ARG A 66 11.89 3.48 7.91
CA ARG A 66 11.07 4.69 8.07
C ARG A 66 9.78 4.55 7.28
N THR A 67 8.63 4.73 7.94
CA THR A 67 7.33 4.83 7.25
C THR A 67 7.29 6.09 6.41
N ILE A 68 7.27 5.90 5.09
CA ILE A 68 7.15 6.95 4.08
C ILE A 68 5.68 7.31 3.88
N LEU A 69 4.80 6.31 3.92
CA LEU A 69 3.39 6.49 3.66
C LEU A 69 2.56 5.46 4.44
N ARG A 70 1.38 5.88 4.90
CA ARG A 70 0.37 5.02 5.48
C ARG A 70 -0.97 5.36 4.86
N ILE A 71 -1.62 4.38 4.23
CA ILE A 71 -2.93 4.54 3.61
C ILE A 71 -3.87 3.53 4.25
N SER A 72 -4.99 4.00 4.80
CA SER A 72 -6.06 3.09 5.22
C SER A 72 -6.80 2.60 3.99
N LEU A 73 -6.96 1.28 3.85
CA LEU A 73 -7.72 0.69 2.75
C LEU A 73 -9.22 1.06 2.84
N SER A 74 -9.74 1.30 4.05
CA SER A 74 -11.09 1.86 4.26
C SER A 74 -11.28 3.23 3.62
N ASP A 75 -10.32 4.15 3.80
CA ASP A 75 -10.41 5.52 3.27
C ASP A 75 -10.38 5.50 1.73
N PHE A 76 -9.53 4.63 1.17
CA PHE A 76 -9.45 4.42 -0.28
C PHE A 76 -10.72 3.78 -0.86
N ASN A 77 -11.32 2.82 -0.14
CA ASN A 77 -12.61 2.23 -0.49
C ASN A 77 -13.72 3.29 -0.51
N GLN A 78 -13.78 4.16 0.52
CA GLN A 78 -14.78 5.23 0.58
C GLN A 78 -14.64 6.21 -0.58
N ALA A 79 -13.41 6.60 -0.95
CA ALA A 79 -13.16 7.47 -2.09
C ALA A 79 -13.70 6.85 -3.39
N GLN A 80 -13.45 5.56 -3.66
CA GLN A 80 -13.93 4.91 -4.88
C GLN A 80 -15.44 4.67 -4.92
N ARG A 81 -16.07 4.36 -3.78
CA ARG A 81 -17.54 4.24 -3.70
C ARG A 81 -18.26 5.53 -4.08
N ILE A 82 -17.64 6.68 -3.81
CA ILE A 82 -18.14 7.99 -4.24
C ILE A 82 -17.99 8.17 -5.77
N PHE A 83 -16.94 7.62 -6.37
CA PHE A 83 -16.69 7.70 -7.82
C PHE A 83 -17.41 6.61 -8.65
N SER A 84 -17.89 5.52 -8.05
CA SER A 84 -18.64 4.45 -8.75
C SER A 84 -20.15 4.72 -8.93
N LEU A 85 -20.62 5.93 -8.62
CA LEU A 85 -21.99 6.39 -8.90
C LEU A 85 -22.03 7.22 -10.19
N HIS A 86 -21.71 6.62 -11.35
CA HIS A 86 -22.06 7.17 -12.67
C HIS A 86 -22.08 6.10 -13.77
#